data_AF-M5BSJ3-F1
#
_entry.id   AF-M5BSJ3-F1
#
_cell.length_a   1.000
_cell.length_b   1.000
_cell.length_c   1.000
_cell.angle_alpha   90.00
_cell.angle_beta   90.00
_cell.angle_gamma   90.00
#
_symmetry.space_group_name_H-M   'P 1'
#
loop_
_entity.id
_entity.type
_entity.pdbx_description
1 polymer ?
#
loop_
_entity_poly.entity_id
_entity_poly.type
_entity_poly.pdbx_seq_one_letter_code
_entity_poly.pdbx_strand_id
1 'polypeptide(L)'
;MLKLTRRLMFKDHSEILRKRGDELLVELKQLVDQGLPDQERLHADALKAWETKKASSLAKWQEEYTQAQANHVPQEQLPPKPDIPPPPKRYKWNDPIKENVWQQVCMCNELAALSNEAHGFDQNLAPKTSQQSLRKSLYQKIVGVFPEGWLTSNLISREVSEIKRKEKKVADAGTGDDEDEGHP
;
A
#
# COMPACT_ATOMS: atom_id res chain seq x y z
N MET A 1 2.15 -36.87 22.00
CA MET A 1 1.97 -36.96 20.53
C MET A 1 2.00 -35.60 19.84
N LEU A 2 1.10 -34.66 20.14
CA LEU A 2 1.07 -33.32 19.52
C LEU A 2 2.38 -32.49 19.61
N LYS A 3 3.12 -32.60 20.72
CA LYS A 3 4.39 -31.87 20.92
C LYS A 3 5.49 -32.27 19.92
N LEU A 4 5.59 -33.57 19.60
CA LEU A 4 6.60 -34.07 18.66
C LEU A 4 6.23 -33.68 17.22
N THR A 5 4.96 -33.85 16.84
CA THR A 5 4.45 -33.46 15.52
C THR A 5 4.66 -31.97 15.26
N ARG A 6 4.30 -31.08 16.20
CA ARG A 6 4.52 -29.63 16.01
C ARG A 6 5.99 -29.25 15.92
N ARG A 7 6.88 -29.91 16.69
CA ARG A 7 8.32 -29.69 16.64
C ARG A 7 8.91 -30.06 15.28
N LEU A 8 8.44 -31.16 14.70
CA LEU A 8 8.90 -31.63 13.38
C LEU A 8 8.34 -30.77 12.25
N MET A 9 7.07 -30.35 12.34
CA MET A 9 6.41 -29.60 11.25
C MET A 9 6.73 -28.10 11.24
N PHE A 10 7.12 -27.50 12.37
CA PHE A 10 7.37 -26.05 12.47
C PHE A 10 8.39 -25.57 11.46
N LYS A 11 9.52 -26.28 11.34
CA LYS A 11 10.63 -25.89 10.46
C LYS A 11 10.17 -25.90 9.00
N ASP A 12 9.61 -27.01 8.56
CA ASP A 12 9.18 -27.21 7.18
C ASP A 12 8.06 -26.23 6.80
N HIS A 13 7.08 -26.03 7.67
CA HIS A 13 6.00 -25.08 7.42
C HIS A 13 6.50 -23.63 7.37
N SER A 14 7.38 -23.24 8.31
CA SER A 14 7.98 -21.90 8.29
C SER A 14 8.79 -21.66 7.01
N GLU A 15 9.47 -22.68 6.51
CA GLU A 15 10.25 -22.62 5.26
C GLU A 15 9.33 -22.48 4.04
N ILE A 16 8.23 -23.24 3.98
CA ILE A 16 7.22 -23.12 2.92
C ILE A 16 6.64 -21.70 2.87
N LEU A 17 6.23 -21.15 4.02
CA LEU A 17 5.67 -19.78 4.09
C LEU A 17 6.69 -18.72 3.66
N ARG A 18 7.95 -18.87 4.07
CA ARG A 18 9.03 -17.95 3.65
C ARG A 18 9.30 -18.03 2.16
N LYS A 19 9.43 -19.26 1.63
CA LYS A 19 9.65 -19.49 0.20
C LYS A 19 8.53 -18.89 -0.63
N ARG A 20 7.26 -19.12 -0.25
CA ARG A 20 6.12 -18.51 -0.94
C ARG A 20 6.13 -16.99 -0.84
N GLY A 21 6.51 -16.43 0.31
CA GLY A 21 6.68 -14.99 0.47
C GLY A 21 7.75 -14.39 -0.46
N ASP A 22 8.86 -15.10 -0.66
CA ASP A 22 9.92 -14.66 -1.58
C ASP A 22 9.49 -14.81 -3.05
N GLU A 23 8.76 -15.87 -3.41
CA GLU A 23 8.13 -16.02 -4.73
C GLU A 23 7.14 -14.88 -5.02
N LEU A 24 6.30 -14.51 -4.05
CA LEU A 24 5.37 -13.40 -4.18
C LEU A 24 6.09 -12.06 -4.42
N LEU A 25 7.28 -11.84 -3.84
CA LEU A 25 8.07 -10.65 -4.10
C LEU A 25 8.60 -10.61 -5.53
N VAL A 26 8.98 -11.77 -6.09
CA VAL A 26 9.39 -11.89 -7.50
C VAL A 26 8.21 -11.63 -8.43
N GLU A 27 7.05 -12.24 -8.15
CA GLU A 27 5.81 -12.00 -8.90
C GLU A 27 5.41 -10.51 -8.84
N LEU A 28 5.50 -9.89 -7.66
CA LEU A 28 5.22 -8.47 -7.48
C LEU A 28 6.13 -7.60 -8.34
N LYS A 29 7.43 -7.95 -8.42
CA LYS A 29 8.37 -7.25 -9.28
C LYS A 29 7.97 -7.31 -10.74
N GLN A 30 7.56 -8.48 -11.23
CA GLN A 30 7.10 -8.62 -12.61
C GLN A 30 5.87 -7.75 -12.90
N LEU A 31 4.89 -7.73 -11.99
CA LEU A 31 3.69 -6.90 -12.11
C LEU A 31 4.02 -5.39 -12.12
N VAL A 32 4.97 -4.98 -11.28
CA VAL A 32 5.42 -3.59 -11.21
C VAL A 32 6.18 -3.19 -12.47
N ASP A 33 7.14 -4.01 -12.91
CA ASP A 33 7.93 -3.73 -14.10
C ASP A 33 7.05 -3.69 -15.36
N GLN A 34 6.03 -4.56 -15.44
CA GLN A 34 5.07 -4.56 -16.55
C GLN A 34 4.20 -3.30 -16.59
N GLY A 35 3.76 -2.80 -15.43
CA GLY A 35 2.90 -1.62 -15.36
C GLY A 35 3.65 -0.28 -15.34
N LEU A 36 4.97 -0.30 -15.14
CA LEU A 36 5.78 0.92 -14.99
C LEU A 36 5.69 1.89 -16.18
N PRO A 37 5.77 1.46 -17.45
CA PRO A 37 5.69 2.38 -18.58
C PRO A 37 4.38 3.19 -18.61
N ASP A 38 3.27 2.55 -18.25
CA ASP A 38 1.98 3.22 -18.15
C ASP A 38 1.95 4.22 -17.00
N GLN A 39 2.55 3.89 -15.84
CA GLN A 39 2.64 4.82 -14.71
C GLN A 39 3.50 6.05 -15.06
N GLU A 40 4.61 5.86 -15.75
CA GLU A 40 5.48 6.94 -16.21
C GLU A 40 4.76 7.87 -17.20
N ARG A 41 4.04 7.30 -18.16
CA ARG A 41 3.20 8.09 -19.09
C ARG A 41 2.15 8.90 -18.33
N LEU A 42 1.42 8.27 -17.42
CA LEU A 42 0.40 8.95 -16.61
C LEU A 42 0.98 10.08 -15.77
N HIS A 43 2.18 9.89 -15.20
CA HIS A 43 2.86 10.95 -14.44
C HIS A 43 3.33 12.07 -15.35
N ALA A 44 3.90 11.76 -16.52
CA ALA A 44 4.33 12.76 -17.50
C ALA A 44 3.16 13.61 -18.01
N ASP A 45 2.02 12.99 -18.31
CA ASP A 45 0.80 13.70 -18.73
C ASP A 45 0.26 14.58 -17.59
N ALA A 46 0.31 14.09 -16.35
CA ALA A 46 -0.06 14.88 -15.18
C ALA A 46 0.88 16.10 -15.00
N LEU A 47 2.18 15.95 -15.25
CA LEU A 47 3.14 17.06 -15.20
C LEU A 47 2.81 18.13 -16.25
N LYS A 48 2.54 17.74 -17.51
CA LYS A 48 2.16 18.69 -18.57
C LYS A 48 0.88 19.46 -18.23
N ALA A 49 -0.12 18.74 -17.71
CA ALA A 49 -1.36 19.35 -17.27
C ALA A 49 -1.13 20.32 -16.10
N TRP A 50 -0.27 19.96 -15.16
CA TRP A 50 0.12 20.81 -14.05
C TRP A 50 0.87 22.06 -14.50
N GLU A 51 1.82 21.94 -15.44
CA GLU A 51 2.55 23.09 -16.00
C GLU A 51 1.61 24.08 -16.66
N THR A 52 0.66 23.58 -17.47
CA THR A 52 -0.36 24.40 -18.12
C THR A 52 -1.24 25.11 -17.08
N LYS A 53 -1.69 24.37 -16.06
CA LYS A 53 -2.51 24.93 -14.98
C LYS A 53 -1.75 25.99 -14.19
N LYS A 54 -0.49 25.72 -13.86
CA LYS A 54 0.39 26.65 -13.14
C LYS A 54 0.62 27.93 -13.94
N ALA A 55 0.89 27.82 -15.24
CA ALA A 55 1.07 28.97 -16.12
C ALA A 55 -0.21 29.81 -16.23
N SER A 56 -1.37 29.17 -16.45
CA SER A 56 -2.65 29.87 -16.52
C SER A 56 -3.02 30.55 -15.20
N SER A 57 -2.86 29.87 -14.07
CA SER A 57 -3.10 30.47 -12.75
C SER A 57 -2.13 31.62 -12.45
N LEU A 58 -0.87 31.52 -12.85
CA LEU A 58 0.10 32.59 -12.69
C LEU A 58 -0.24 33.81 -13.56
N ALA A 59 -0.66 33.60 -14.80
CA ALA A 59 -1.07 34.68 -15.71
C ALA A 59 -2.30 35.42 -15.17
N LYS A 60 -3.33 34.70 -14.72
CA LYS A 60 -4.52 35.30 -14.07
C LYS A 60 -4.14 36.10 -12.82
N TRP A 61 -3.28 35.53 -11.98
CA TRP A 61 -2.78 36.24 -10.81
C TRP A 61 -2.00 37.50 -11.18
N GLN A 62 -1.17 37.48 -12.23
CA GLN A 62 -0.45 38.67 -12.71
C GLN A 62 -1.41 39.77 -13.20
N GLU A 63 -2.47 39.41 -13.91
CA GLU A 63 -3.51 40.34 -14.36
C GLU A 63 -4.24 40.97 -13.15
N GLU A 64 -4.73 40.14 -12.22
CA GLU A 64 -5.41 40.59 -10.99
C GLU A 64 -4.50 41.47 -10.12
N TYR A 65 -3.24 41.08 -9.96
CA TYR A 65 -2.25 41.81 -9.20
C TYR A 65 -1.96 43.18 -9.82
N THR A 66 -1.78 43.24 -11.15
CA THR A 66 -1.55 44.50 -11.87
C THR A 66 -2.77 45.43 -11.77
N GLN A 67 -3.98 44.87 -11.87
CA GLN A 67 -5.21 45.63 -11.72
C GLN A 67 -5.39 46.16 -10.29
N ALA A 68 -5.09 45.36 -9.27
CA ALA A 68 -5.15 45.78 -7.88
C ALA A 68 -4.13 46.89 -7.56
N GLN A 69 -2.93 46.82 -8.15
CA GLN A 69 -1.93 47.89 -8.06
C GLN A 69 -2.42 49.18 -8.73
N ALA A 70 -3.00 49.10 -9.93
CA ALA A 70 -3.54 50.28 -10.62
C ALA A 70 -4.68 50.95 -9.82
N ASN A 71 -5.47 50.16 -9.10
CA ASN A 71 -6.52 50.63 -8.20
C ASN A 71 -6.01 51.08 -6.81
N HIS A 72 -4.70 51.13 -6.59
CA HIS A 72 -4.06 51.54 -5.33
C HIS A 72 -4.53 50.73 -4.11
N VAL A 73 -4.82 49.44 -4.32
CA VAL A 73 -5.20 48.53 -3.23
C VAL A 73 -4.02 48.39 -2.25
N PRO A 74 -4.23 48.53 -0.92
CA PRO A 74 -3.18 48.34 0.08
C PRO A 74 -2.49 46.99 -0.05
N GLN A 75 -1.18 46.95 0.23
CA GLN A 75 -0.34 45.78 -0.02
C GLN A 75 -0.79 44.52 0.73
N GLU A 76 -1.39 44.66 1.91
CA GLU A 76 -1.95 43.56 2.71
C GLU A 76 -3.23 42.94 2.13
N GLN A 77 -3.87 43.63 1.18
CA GLN A 77 -5.09 43.15 0.49
C GLN A 77 -4.79 42.59 -0.91
N LEU A 78 -3.52 42.54 -1.32
CA LEU A 78 -3.15 41.98 -2.62
C LEU A 78 -3.35 40.45 -2.64
N PRO A 79 -3.79 39.90 -3.78
CA PRO A 79 -4.00 38.46 -3.89
C PRO A 79 -2.66 37.71 -3.71
N PRO A 80 -2.63 36.63 -2.91
CA PRO A 80 -1.42 35.83 -2.75
C PRO A 80 -1.08 35.10 -4.05
N LYS A 81 0.22 34.96 -4.32
CA LYS A 81 0.69 34.21 -5.48
C LYS A 81 0.23 32.75 -5.39
N PRO A 82 -0.32 32.17 -6.48
CA PRO A 82 -0.76 30.78 -6.46
C PRO A 82 0.42 29.83 -6.25
N ASP A 83 0.35 29.01 -5.21
CA ASP A 83 1.26 27.88 -4.96
C ASP A 83 0.56 26.57 -5.34
N ILE A 84 0.90 26.06 -6.52
CA ILE A 84 0.33 24.81 -7.06
C ILE A 84 1.42 23.75 -7.02
N PRO A 85 1.38 22.80 -6.07
CA PRO A 85 2.42 21.79 -5.93
C PRO A 85 2.42 20.82 -7.13
N PRO A 86 3.59 20.26 -7.49
CA PRO A 86 3.69 19.30 -8.59
C PRO A 86 2.97 17.98 -8.25
N PRO A 87 2.42 17.28 -9.27
CA PRO A 87 1.87 15.94 -9.11
C PRO A 87 2.87 14.96 -8.49
N PRO A 88 2.51 14.25 -7.40
CA PRO A 88 3.41 13.30 -6.76
C PRO A 88 3.61 12.06 -7.63
N LYS A 89 4.81 11.48 -7.58
CA LYS A 89 5.07 10.13 -8.09
C LYS A 89 4.38 9.13 -7.16
N ARG A 90 3.33 8.48 -7.64
CA ARG A 90 2.60 7.44 -6.92
C ARG A 90 2.24 6.33 -7.88
N TYR A 91 2.72 5.13 -7.59
CA TYR A 91 2.35 3.95 -8.36
C TYR A 91 0.88 3.60 -8.09
N LYS A 92 0.03 3.56 -9.12
CA LYS A 92 -1.36 3.13 -8.98
C LYS A 92 -1.45 1.61 -8.96
N TRP A 93 -2.00 1.04 -7.89
CA TRP A 93 -2.12 -0.40 -7.74
C TRP A 93 -3.33 -0.93 -8.51
N ASN A 94 -3.07 -1.88 -9.40
CA ASN A 94 -4.12 -2.71 -10.00
C ASN A 94 -4.48 -3.87 -9.05
N ASP A 95 -5.53 -4.61 -9.40
CA ASP A 95 -6.01 -5.71 -8.57
C ASP A 95 -4.97 -6.84 -8.38
N PRO A 96 -4.19 -7.26 -9.41
CA PRO A 96 -3.11 -8.22 -9.23
C PRO A 96 -2.06 -7.81 -8.18
N ILE A 97 -1.64 -6.53 -8.17
CA ILE A 97 -0.70 -6.01 -7.18
C ILE A 97 -1.34 -6.04 -5.78
N LYS A 98 -2.60 -5.61 -5.65
CA LYS A 98 -3.32 -5.63 -4.37
C LYS A 98 -3.43 -7.04 -3.81
N GLU A 99 -3.81 -7.99 -4.64
CA GLU A 99 -3.94 -9.41 -4.28
C GLU A 99 -2.59 -9.99 -3.83
N ASN A 100 -1.53 -9.78 -4.61
CA ASN A 100 -0.19 -10.25 -4.25
C ASN A 100 0.28 -9.67 -2.90
N VAL A 101 0.16 -8.35 -2.70
CA VAL A 101 0.54 -7.71 -1.44
C VAL A 101 -0.29 -8.24 -0.26
N TRP A 102 -1.58 -8.48 -0.48
CA TRP A 102 -2.46 -9.03 0.55
C TRP A 102 -2.03 -10.45 0.95
N GLN A 103 -1.72 -11.31 -0.01
CA GLN A 103 -1.19 -12.65 0.24
C GLN A 103 0.11 -12.58 1.06
N GLN A 104 1.04 -11.68 0.72
CA GLN A 104 2.27 -11.48 1.50
C GLN A 104 1.99 -11.07 2.96
N VAL A 105 0.98 -10.22 3.19
CA VAL A 105 0.54 -9.83 4.55
C VAL A 105 -0.05 -11.03 5.30
N CYS A 106 -0.85 -11.86 4.63
CA CYS A 106 -1.39 -13.09 5.22
C CYS A 106 -0.28 -14.06 5.62
N MET A 107 0.69 -14.33 4.72
CA MET A 107 1.86 -15.16 5.02
C MET A 107 2.65 -14.65 6.23
N CYS A 108 2.84 -13.32 6.35
CA CYS A 108 3.51 -12.73 7.50
C CYS A 108 2.75 -12.93 8.82
N ASN A 109 1.41 -12.85 8.78
CA ASN A 109 0.59 -13.08 9.96
C ASN A 109 0.63 -14.55 10.38
N GLU A 110 0.58 -15.46 9.41
CA GLU A 110 0.66 -16.90 9.63
C GLU A 110 2.03 -17.31 10.18
N LEU A 111 3.12 -16.78 9.62
CA LEU A 111 4.47 -17.02 10.13
C LEU A 111 4.62 -16.53 11.58
N ALA A 112 4.02 -15.39 11.93
CA ALA A 112 4.01 -14.89 13.30
C ALA A 112 3.23 -15.81 14.24
N ALA A 113 2.05 -16.26 13.82
CA ALA A 113 1.20 -17.17 14.59
C ALA A 113 1.94 -18.50 14.83
N LEU A 114 2.47 -19.11 13.76
CA LEU A 114 3.24 -20.34 13.79
C LEU A 114 4.47 -20.23 14.72
N SER A 115 5.21 -19.11 14.65
CA SER A 115 6.37 -18.87 15.51
C SER A 115 5.97 -18.72 16.98
N ASN A 116 4.87 -18.04 17.27
CA ASN A 116 4.39 -17.84 18.63
C ASN A 116 3.81 -19.13 19.24
N GLU A 117 3.10 -19.93 18.44
CA GLU A 117 2.66 -21.26 18.84
C GLU A 117 3.86 -22.15 19.18
N ALA A 118 4.84 -22.23 18.27
CA ALA A 118 6.06 -23.00 18.49
C ALA A 118 6.81 -22.55 19.76
N HIS A 119 6.96 -21.24 19.97
CA HIS A 119 7.55 -20.67 21.18
C HIS A 119 6.79 -21.03 22.46
N GLY A 120 5.45 -21.07 22.41
CA GLY A 120 4.61 -21.47 23.54
C GLY A 120 4.76 -22.95 23.91
N PHE A 121 5.09 -23.82 22.95
CA PHE A 121 5.36 -25.24 23.20
C PHE A 121 6.79 -25.51 23.64
N ASP A 122 7.76 -24.86 22.99
CA ASP A 122 9.18 -24.99 23.26
C ASP A 122 9.87 -23.65 22.96
N GLN A 123 10.28 -22.96 24.01
CA GLN A 123 10.89 -21.63 23.90
C GLN A 123 12.21 -21.65 23.11
N ASN A 124 12.87 -22.81 22.98
CA ASN A 124 14.08 -22.97 22.19
C ASN A 124 13.81 -23.28 20.71
N LEU A 125 12.57 -23.63 20.34
CA LEU A 125 12.22 -24.00 18.97
C LEU A 125 12.05 -22.78 18.07
N ALA A 126 11.47 -21.70 18.60
CA ALA A 126 11.24 -20.48 17.86
C ALA A 126 11.28 -19.26 18.80
N PRO A 127 11.79 -18.11 18.33
CA PRO A 127 11.65 -16.86 19.08
C PRO A 127 10.21 -16.36 19.02
N LYS A 128 9.75 -15.76 20.12
CA LYS A 128 8.50 -15.02 20.14
C LYS A 128 8.56 -13.89 19.11
N THR A 129 7.55 -13.81 18.25
CA THR A 129 7.57 -12.95 17.07
C THR A 129 6.36 -12.00 17.07
N SER A 130 6.60 -10.73 16.79
CA SER A 130 5.53 -9.73 16.63
C SER A 130 5.08 -9.65 15.18
N GLN A 131 3.77 -9.71 14.95
CA GLN A 131 3.18 -9.44 13.63
C GLN A 131 3.56 -8.04 13.13
N GLN A 132 3.64 -7.07 14.04
CA GLN A 132 3.98 -5.68 13.69
C GLN A 132 5.42 -5.57 13.18
N SER A 133 6.37 -6.28 13.80
CA SER A 133 7.78 -6.24 13.36
C SER A 133 7.96 -6.93 12.01
N LEU A 134 7.34 -8.10 11.82
CA LEU A 134 7.38 -8.79 10.53
C LEU A 134 6.73 -7.96 9.42
N ARG A 135 5.59 -7.33 9.69
CA ARG A 135 4.92 -6.45 8.73
C ARG A 135 5.76 -5.23 8.36
N LYS A 136 6.47 -4.63 9.32
CA LYS A 136 7.40 -3.53 9.04
C LYS A 136 8.52 -3.99 8.11
N SER A 137 9.10 -5.16 8.37
CA SER A 137 10.13 -5.73 7.48
C SER A 137 9.59 -6.04 6.09
N LEU A 138 8.38 -6.60 6.01
CA LEU A 138 7.70 -6.86 4.74
C LEU A 138 7.54 -5.59 3.92
N TYR A 139 7.06 -4.50 4.53
CA TYR A 139 6.85 -3.24 3.82
C TYR A 139 8.16 -2.66 3.26
N GLN A 140 9.28 -2.82 3.96
CA GLN A 140 10.58 -2.41 3.42
C GLN A 140 11.00 -3.25 2.22
N LYS A 141 10.78 -4.58 2.27
CA LYS A 141 11.02 -5.46 1.11
C LYS A 141 10.17 -5.05 -0.09
N ILE A 142 8.88 -4.80 0.13
CA ILE A 142 7.95 -4.35 -0.92
C ILE A 142 8.40 -2.99 -1.48
N VAL A 143 8.80 -2.02 -0.65
CA VAL A 143 9.34 -0.74 -1.16
C VAL A 143 10.53 -0.98 -2.09
N GLY A 144 11.43 -1.89 -1.75
CA GLY A 144 12.58 -2.25 -2.59
C GLY A 144 12.24 -2.93 -3.92
N VAL A 145 11.00 -3.37 -4.12
CA VAL A 145 10.52 -3.91 -5.41
C VAL A 145 10.15 -2.79 -6.38
N PHE A 146 9.68 -1.66 -5.86
CA PHE A 146 9.23 -0.53 -6.68
C PHE A 146 10.40 0.39 -7.04
N PRO A 147 10.33 1.08 -8.20
CA PRO A 147 11.34 2.08 -8.53
C PRO A 147 11.35 3.22 -7.50
N GLU A 148 12.51 3.85 -7.34
CA GLU A 148 12.73 4.85 -6.30
C GLU A 148 11.71 6.02 -6.41
N GLY A 149 11.14 6.39 -5.27
CA GLY A 149 10.19 7.50 -5.15
C GLY A 149 8.76 7.19 -5.59
N TRP A 150 8.46 6.00 -6.12
CA TRP A 150 7.10 5.62 -6.54
C TRP A 150 6.21 5.06 -5.43
N LEU A 151 6.83 4.61 -4.34
CA LEU A 151 6.15 3.98 -3.22
C LEU A 151 6.86 4.29 -1.90
N THR A 152 6.09 4.31 -0.81
CA THR A 152 6.61 4.40 0.56
C THR A 152 5.87 3.40 1.45
N SER A 153 6.48 3.02 2.58
CA SER A 153 5.84 2.11 3.54
C SER A 153 4.50 2.64 4.07
N ASN A 154 4.35 3.97 4.16
CA ASN A 154 3.11 4.60 4.60
C ASN A 154 2.00 4.43 3.57
N LEU A 155 2.31 4.50 2.28
CA LEU A 155 1.33 4.23 1.20
C LEU A 155 0.90 2.77 1.22
N ILE A 156 1.84 1.82 1.36
CA ILE A 156 1.54 0.39 1.49
C ILE A 156 0.59 0.15 2.66
N SER A 157 0.87 0.73 3.82
CA SER A 157 0.01 0.56 5.01
C SER A 157 -1.43 1.03 4.76
N ARG A 158 -1.62 2.12 4.01
CA ARG A 158 -2.95 2.65 3.66
C ARG A 158 -3.70 1.70 2.73
N GLU A 159 -3.05 1.22 1.68
CA GLU A 159 -3.62 0.25 0.73
C GLU A 159 -4.01 -1.05 1.44
N VAL A 160 -3.14 -1.59 2.33
CA VAL A 160 -3.45 -2.79 3.12
C VAL A 160 -4.64 -2.57 4.06
N SER A 161 -4.77 -1.39 4.66
CA SER A 161 -5.96 -1.05 5.47
C SER A 161 -7.24 -1.00 4.63
N GLU A 162 -7.16 -0.52 3.39
CA GLU A 162 -8.28 -0.50 2.45
C GLU A 162 -8.69 -1.91 2.02
N ILE A 163 -7.72 -2.75 1.65
CA ILE A 163 -7.94 -4.16 1.31
C ILE A 163 -8.60 -4.88 2.49
N LYS A 164 -8.02 -4.79 3.69
CA LYS A 164 -8.57 -5.42 4.91
C LYS A 164 -10.02 -5.01 5.19
N ARG A 165 -10.35 -3.73 4.97
CA ARG A 165 -11.72 -3.22 5.14
C ARG A 165 -12.67 -3.79 4.10
N LYS A 166 -12.22 -3.96 2.85
CA LYS A 166 -13.00 -4.60 1.78
C LYS A 166 -13.26 -6.07 2.11
N GLU A 167 -12.22 -6.81 2.52
CA GLU A 167 -12.34 -8.22 2.94
C GLU A 167 -13.35 -8.41 4.07
N LYS A 168 -13.28 -7.55 5.11
CA LYS A 168 -14.24 -7.59 6.21
C LYS A 168 -15.67 -7.38 5.70
N LYS A 169 -15.88 -6.41 4.82
CA LYS A 169 -17.21 -6.12 4.26
C LYS A 169 -17.76 -7.30 3.45
N VAL A 170 -16.91 -8.00 2.70
CA VAL A 170 -17.29 -9.19 1.94
C VAL A 170 -17.67 -10.34 2.88
N ALA A 171 -16.90 -10.57 3.94
CA ALA A 171 -17.21 -11.57 4.96
C ALA A 171 -18.55 -11.27 5.67
N ASP A 172 -18.78 -10.03 6.07
CA ASP A 172 -20.02 -9.61 6.73
C ASP A 172 -21.24 -9.75 5.80
N ALA A 173 -21.08 -9.52 4.49
CA ALA A 173 -22.16 -9.70 3.50
C ALA A 173 -22.46 -11.17 3.19
N GLY A 174 -21.44 -12.04 3.14
CA GLY A 174 -21.62 -13.47 2.89
C GLY A 174 -22.21 -14.25 4.07
N THR A 175 -22.33 -13.63 5.25
CA THR A 175 -22.96 -14.26 6.44
C THR A 175 -24.45 -13.91 6.55
N GLY A 176 -25.00 -13.09 5.65
CA GLY A 176 -26.36 -12.54 5.74
C GLY A 176 -27.43 -13.24 4.88
N ASP A 177 -27.06 -14.18 4.01
CA ASP A 177 -27.98 -14.78 3.03
C ASP A 177 -28.43 -16.22 3.37
N ASP A 178 -27.98 -16.81 4.48
CA ASP A 178 -28.29 -18.21 4.84
C ASP A 178 -29.43 -18.37 5.88
N GLU A 179 -30.11 -17.30 6.33
CA GLU A 179 -31.17 -17.37 7.36
C GLU A 179 -32.62 -17.18 6.85
N ASP A 180 -32.89 -17.20 5.54
CA ASP A 180 -34.27 -17.08 5.03
C ASP A 180 -34.62 -18.12 3.94
N GLU A 181 -34.33 -19.40 4.19
CA GLU A 181 -35.07 -20.49 3.55
C GLU A 181 -35.45 -21.59 4.56
N GLY A 182 -36.68 -21.50 5.07
CA GLY A 182 -37.43 -22.69 5.48
C GLY A 182 -38.07 -22.65 6.86
N HIS A 183 -39.37 -22.35 6.92
CA HIS A 183 -40.35 -23.44 6.95
C HIS A 183 -41.78 -22.97 6.62
N PRO A 184 -42.55 -23.76 5.84
CA PRO A 184 -43.97 -23.58 5.56
C PRO A 184 -44.89 -23.88 6.75
#